data_AF-A0A094BRK7-F1
#
_entry.id   AF-A0A094BRK7-F1
#
_cell.length_a   1.000
_cell.length_b   1.000
_cell.length_c   1.000
_cell.angle_alpha   90.00
_cell.angle_beta   90.00
_cell.angle_gamma   90.00
#
_symmetry.space_group_name_H-M   'P 1'
#
loop_
_entity.id
_entity.type
_entity.pdbx_description
1 polymer ?
#
loop_
_entity_poly.entity_id
_entity_poly.type
_entity_poly.pdbx_seq_one_letter_code
_entity_poly.pdbx_strand_id
1 'polypeptide(L)'
;ACLANGDVTCPEDAQELVNAFGVEGAMIATAAETNPSCFRRKEDGGLAPWREVVELYLKTSMEVENRWGNTKYLLGHLVPGKDPLYRGVTGSKSYEGICELLGFPELMERAKEVDHALGLDVVPVKQGKKKQNSTADAAGGQPDSGRKDKRKPLSTRGVENSKPAVETPKTVADIPTEAMDIPKPALESALAA
;
A
#
# COMPACT_ATOMS: atom_id res chain seq x y z
N ALA A 1 26.63 -9.84 -1.58
CA ALA A 1 25.50 -9.42 -0.74
C ALA A 1 24.29 -10.24 -1.15
N CYS A 2 24.01 -11.29 -0.38
CA CYS A 2 22.78 -12.06 -0.36
C CYS A 2 21.94 -11.61 0.84
N LEU A 3 20.65 -11.37 0.63
CA LEU A 3 19.73 -10.96 1.70
C LEU A 3 18.60 -11.98 1.81
N ALA A 4 18.32 -12.44 3.02
CA ALA A 4 17.15 -13.28 3.27
C ALA A 4 15.87 -12.44 3.26
N ASN A 5 14.76 -13.00 2.78
CA ASN A 5 13.44 -12.38 2.83
C ASN A 5 12.37 -13.46 3.08
N GLY A 6 11.28 -13.05 3.73
CA GLY A 6 10.21 -13.93 4.17
C GLY A 6 10.19 -14.06 5.70
N ASP A 7 9.04 -13.79 6.31
CA ASP A 7 8.78 -13.92 7.75
C ASP A 7 9.77 -13.25 8.71
N VAL A 8 10.46 -12.21 8.24
CA VAL A 8 11.30 -11.34 9.08
C VAL A 8 10.45 -10.20 9.61
N THR A 9 10.33 -10.08 10.94
CA THR A 9 9.44 -9.10 11.59
C THR A 9 10.19 -8.06 12.43
N CYS A 10 11.44 -8.34 12.81
CA CYS A 10 12.28 -7.46 13.61
C CYS A 10 13.78 -7.67 13.30
N PRO A 11 14.69 -6.80 13.80
CA PRO A 11 16.12 -6.94 13.58
C PRO A 11 16.71 -8.22 14.19
N GLU A 12 16.10 -8.73 15.26
CA GLU A 12 16.51 -9.99 15.89
C GLU A 12 16.28 -11.19 14.96
N ASP A 13 15.14 -11.26 14.27
CA ASP A 13 14.88 -12.31 13.25
C ASP A 13 15.92 -12.25 12.13
N ALA A 14 16.28 -11.03 11.70
CA ALA A 14 17.31 -10.85 10.69
C ALA A 14 18.67 -11.38 11.17
N GLN A 15 19.03 -11.15 12.43
CA GLN A 15 20.27 -11.65 13.02
C GLN A 15 20.28 -13.18 13.13
N GLU A 16 19.14 -13.80 13.44
CA GLU A 16 19.00 -15.26 13.45
C GLU A 16 19.26 -15.85 12.06
N LEU A 17 18.71 -15.24 11.01
CA LEU A 17 18.93 -15.68 9.63
C LEU A 17 20.38 -15.51 9.17
N VAL A 18 21.02 -14.40 9.53
CA VAL A 18 22.45 -14.17 9.30
C VAL A 18 23.28 -15.28 9.94
N ASN A 19 22.98 -15.62 11.20
CA ASN A 19 23.71 -16.66 11.94
C ASN A 19 23.46 -18.07 11.39
N ALA A 20 22.22 -18.37 11.00
CA ALA A 20 21.82 -19.69 10.54
C ALA A 20 22.27 -20.00 9.11
N PHE A 21 22.26 -18.99 8.22
CA PHE A 21 22.46 -19.19 6.78
C PHE A 21 23.71 -18.48 6.22
N GLY A 22 24.43 -17.71 7.03
CA GLY A 22 25.62 -16.98 6.59
C GLY A 22 25.33 -15.89 5.55
N VAL A 23 24.09 -15.40 5.49
CA VAL A 23 23.69 -14.27 4.64
C VAL A 23 24.16 -12.94 5.25
N GLU A 24 24.27 -11.90 4.45
CA GLU A 24 24.76 -10.59 4.92
C GLU A 24 23.69 -9.75 5.63
N GLY A 25 22.41 -10.13 5.52
CA GLY A 25 21.30 -9.46 6.18
C GLY A 25 19.95 -10.02 5.77
N ALA A 26 18.88 -9.32 6.18
CA ALA A 26 17.53 -9.68 5.80
C ALA A 26 16.66 -8.45 5.47
N MET A 27 15.66 -8.66 4.61
CA MET A 27 14.70 -7.67 4.16
C MET A 27 13.36 -7.87 4.88
N ILE A 28 12.90 -6.81 5.55
CA ILE A 28 11.59 -6.74 6.23
C ILE A 28 10.59 -6.05 5.30
N ALA A 29 9.47 -6.70 4.97
CA ALA A 29 8.43 -6.17 4.09
C ALA A 29 7.10 -5.96 4.84
N THR A 30 6.27 -7.00 4.98
CA THR A 30 4.92 -6.91 5.56
C THR A 30 4.90 -6.30 6.98
N ALA A 31 5.91 -6.59 7.80
CA ALA A 31 6.01 -5.99 9.14
C ALA A 31 6.29 -4.48 9.07
N ALA A 32 7.11 -4.03 8.12
CA ALA A 32 7.39 -2.61 7.88
C ALA A 32 6.19 -1.88 7.28
N GLU A 33 5.39 -2.52 6.43
CA GLU A 33 4.13 -1.96 5.93
C GLU A 33 3.12 -1.74 7.05
N THR A 34 3.06 -2.68 8.00
CA THR A 34 2.17 -2.59 9.16
C THR A 34 2.66 -1.53 10.16
N ASN A 35 3.97 -1.51 10.42
CA ASN A 35 4.57 -0.56 11.33
C ASN A 35 6.08 -0.41 11.03
N PRO A 36 6.51 0.69 10.37
CA PRO A 36 7.91 0.95 10.04
C PRO A 36 8.85 1.04 11.24
N SER A 37 8.33 1.22 12.46
CA SER A 37 9.17 1.16 13.66
C SER A 37 9.67 -0.25 13.97
N CYS A 38 9.28 -1.28 13.20
CA CYS A 38 9.82 -2.63 13.28
C CYS A 38 11.35 -2.71 13.10
N PHE A 39 11.99 -1.66 12.58
CA PHE A 39 13.45 -1.56 12.50
C PHE A 39 14.12 -1.08 13.80
N ARG A 40 13.36 -0.57 14.79
CA ARG A 40 13.91 -0.16 16.09
C ARG A 40 14.28 -1.40 16.91
N ARG A 41 15.46 -1.37 17.52
CA ARG A 41 15.86 -2.40 18.49
C ARG A 41 15.03 -2.27 19.76
N LYS A 42 14.92 -3.38 20.51
CA LYS A 42 14.22 -3.38 21.81
C LYS A 42 14.84 -2.38 22.81
N GLU A 43 16.16 -2.22 22.78
CA GLU A 43 16.89 -1.25 23.61
C GLU A 43 16.58 0.22 23.26
N ASP A 44 16.24 0.49 22.00
CA ASP A 44 15.86 1.82 21.51
C ASP A 44 14.34 2.09 21.58
N GLY A 45 13.62 1.33 22.41
CA GLY A 45 12.18 1.45 22.65
C GLY A 45 11.29 0.56 21.77
N GLY A 46 11.88 -0.25 20.87
CA GLY A 46 11.15 -1.27 20.09
C GLY A 46 10.01 -0.70 19.23
N LEU A 47 8.93 -1.47 19.09
CA LEU A 47 7.81 -1.12 18.24
C LEU A 47 7.04 0.09 18.82
N ALA A 48 7.00 1.18 18.05
CA ALA A 48 6.28 2.39 18.38
C ALA A 48 4.76 2.21 18.26
N PRO A 49 3.95 2.93 19.08
CA PRO A 49 2.51 3.02 18.89
C PRO A 49 2.16 3.53 17.49
N TRP A 50 1.09 3.00 16.89
CA TRP A 50 0.69 3.37 15.52
C TRP A 50 0.46 4.88 15.34
N ARG A 51 0.01 5.58 16.39
CA ARG A 51 -0.23 7.04 16.35
C ARG A 51 1.06 7.82 16.12
N GLU A 52 2.13 7.48 16.83
CA GLU A 52 3.46 8.09 16.68
C GLU A 52 3.98 7.87 15.25
N VAL A 53 3.82 6.65 14.75
CA VAL A 53 4.22 6.26 13.39
C VAL A 53 3.45 7.04 12.33
N VAL A 54 2.13 7.18 12.51
CA VAL A 54 1.26 7.91 11.58
C VAL A 54 1.56 9.40 11.59
N GLU A 55 1.79 10.01 12.75
CA GLU A 55 2.17 11.42 12.87
C GLU A 55 3.46 11.70 12.10
N LEU A 56 4.51 10.89 12.34
CA LEU A 56 5.77 11.03 11.63
C LEU A 56 5.62 10.78 10.12
N TYR A 57 4.84 9.76 9.74
CA TYR A 57 4.58 9.45 8.34
C TYR A 57 3.85 10.60 7.61
N LEU A 58 2.86 11.24 8.26
CA LEU A 58 2.16 12.40 7.73
C LEU A 58 3.10 13.59 7.57
N LYS A 59 3.91 13.87 8.59
CA LYS A 59 4.94 14.92 8.53
C LYS A 59 5.87 14.72 7.35
N THR A 60 6.49 13.55 7.22
CA THR A 60 7.39 13.23 6.11
C THR A 60 6.67 13.28 4.75
N SER A 61 5.42 12.82 4.68
CA SER A 61 4.63 12.89 3.45
C SER A 61 4.38 14.33 2.99
N MET A 62 4.17 15.26 3.93
CA MET A 62 4.00 16.69 3.63
C MET A 62 5.32 17.41 3.30
N GLU A 63 6.45 16.96 3.85
CA GLU A 63 7.79 17.48 3.51
C GLU A 63 8.16 17.21 2.05
N VAL A 64 7.72 16.07 1.50
CA VAL A 64 7.98 15.66 0.11
C VAL A 64 6.78 15.85 -0.83
N GLU A 65 5.73 16.54 -0.37
CA GLU A 65 4.49 16.77 -1.12
C GLU A 65 3.91 15.49 -1.75
N ASN A 66 3.94 14.39 -1.00
CA ASN A 66 3.51 13.08 -1.48
C ASN A 66 2.05 13.14 -1.95
N ARG A 67 1.76 12.46 -3.07
CA ARG A 67 0.40 12.43 -3.61
C ARG A 67 -0.55 11.83 -2.58
N TRP A 68 -1.61 12.56 -2.24
CA TRP A 68 -2.57 12.14 -1.21
C TRP A 68 -3.08 10.70 -1.34
N GLY A 69 -3.33 10.22 -2.55
CA GLY A 69 -3.75 8.83 -2.78
C GLY A 69 -2.75 7.80 -2.22
N ASN A 70 -1.46 8.04 -2.35
CA ASN A 70 -0.39 7.18 -1.84
C ASN A 70 -0.33 7.24 -0.31
N THR A 71 -0.34 8.45 0.24
CA THR A 71 -0.36 8.68 1.70
C THR A 71 -1.56 7.96 2.32
N LYS A 72 -2.76 8.16 1.77
CA LYS A 72 -4.00 7.54 2.25
C LYS A 72 -3.95 6.01 2.18
N TYR A 73 -3.39 5.45 1.11
CA TYR A 73 -3.23 4.01 0.97
C TYR A 73 -2.38 3.44 2.11
N LEU A 74 -1.25 4.06 2.41
CA LEU A 74 -0.36 3.61 3.49
C LEU A 74 -0.94 3.86 4.88
N LEU A 75 -1.67 4.96 5.10
CA LEU A 75 -2.43 5.15 6.35
C LEU A 75 -3.43 4.02 6.59
N GLY A 76 -4.01 3.43 5.53
CA GLY A 76 -4.88 2.26 5.64
C GLY A 76 -4.19 0.98 6.11
N HIS A 77 -2.86 0.91 6.03
CA HIS A 77 -2.04 -0.18 6.54
C HIS A 77 -1.51 0.12 7.95
N LEU A 78 -1.11 1.38 8.20
CA LEU A 78 -0.57 1.83 9.49
C LEU A 78 -1.63 1.89 10.60
N VAL A 79 -2.87 2.28 10.26
CA VAL A 79 -3.95 2.40 11.25
C VAL A 79 -4.63 1.03 11.43
N PRO A 80 -4.72 0.50 12.67
CA PRO A 80 -5.35 -0.79 12.90
C PRO A 80 -6.82 -0.80 12.44
N GLY A 81 -7.21 -1.80 11.66
CA GLY A 81 -8.57 -1.88 11.09
C GLY A 81 -9.72 -1.97 12.10
N LYS A 82 -9.42 -2.32 13.36
CA LYS A 82 -10.38 -2.36 14.48
C LYS A 82 -10.47 -1.03 15.22
N ASP A 83 -9.60 -0.07 14.95
CA ASP A 83 -9.61 1.24 15.58
C ASP A 83 -10.86 2.02 15.15
N PRO A 84 -11.56 2.71 16.07
CA PRO A 84 -12.74 3.50 15.74
C PRO A 84 -12.49 4.55 14.64
N LEU A 85 -11.28 5.09 14.55
CA LEU A 85 -10.92 6.12 13.57
C LEU A 85 -10.65 5.56 12.18
N TYR A 86 -10.48 4.25 12.02
CA TYR A 86 -10.13 3.61 10.73
C TYR A 86 -11.09 3.99 9.59
N ARG A 87 -12.40 4.04 9.89
CA ARG A 87 -13.41 4.46 8.90
C ARG A 87 -13.25 5.93 8.50
N GLY A 88 -12.85 6.79 9.42
CA GLY A 88 -12.56 8.19 9.13
C GLY A 88 -11.30 8.33 8.28
N VAL A 89 -10.24 7.59 8.62
CA VAL A 89 -8.97 7.60 7.87
C VAL A 89 -9.19 7.17 6.41
N THR A 90 -9.89 6.06 6.20
CA THR A 90 -10.25 5.57 4.86
C THR A 90 -11.24 6.48 4.13
N GLY A 91 -11.97 7.35 4.85
CA GLY A 91 -12.86 8.37 4.29
C GLY A 91 -12.18 9.70 3.95
N SER A 92 -11.02 10.01 4.55
CA SER A 92 -10.36 11.31 4.39
C SER A 92 -9.92 11.59 2.95
N LYS A 93 -9.88 12.87 2.57
CA LYS A 93 -9.63 13.34 1.20
C LYS A 93 -8.47 14.32 1.09
N SER A 94 -7.86 14.71 2.21
CA SER A 94 -6.82 15.74 2.25
C SER A 94 -5.97 15.59 3.51
N TYR A 95 -4.80 16.25 3.54
CA TYR A 95 -3.92 16.30 4.70
C TYR A 95 -4.56 17.06 5.86
N GLU A 96 -5.25 18.16 5.60
CA GLU A 96 -5.96 18.92 6.63
C GLU A 96 -7.00 18.04 7.33
N GLY A 97 -7.85 17.37 6.56
CA GLY A 97 -8.92 16.54 7.10
C GLY A 97 -8.42 15.34 7.90
N ILE A 98 -7.26 14.76 7.55
CA ILE A 98 -6.68 13.67 8.34
C ILE A 98 -6.00 14.17 9.61
N CYS A 99 -5.33 15.32 9.57
CA CYS A 99 -4.70 15.90 10.77
C CYS A 99 -5.76 16.34 11.78
N GLU A 100 -6.88 16.91 11.32
CA GLU A 100 -8.03 17.24 12.17
C GLU A 100 -8.65 15.98 12.79
N LEU A 101 -8.91 14.94 11.98
CA LEU A 101 -9.49 13.68 12.46
C LEU A 101 -8.62 12.99 13.53
N LEU A 102 -7.31 12.97 13.33
CA LEU A 102 -6.38 12.25 14.20
C LEU A 102 -5.94 13.08 15.41
N GLY A 103 -6.17 14.40 15.39
CA GLY A 103 -5.86 15.33 16.46
C GLY A 103 -4.40 15.79 16.47
N PHE A 104 -3.87 16.16 15.31
CA PHE A 104 -2.48 16.63 15.11
C PHE A 104 -2.43 18.14 14.81
N PRO A 105 -2.68 19.00 15.82
CA PRO A 105 -2.77 20.46 15.62
C PRO A 105 -1.47 21.08 15.10
N GLU A 106 -0.31 20.55 15.50
CA GLU A 106 1.02 20.97 15.06
C GLU A 106 1.26 20.76 13.55
N LEU A 107 0.53 19.84 12.92
CA LEU A 107 0.64 19.57 11.48
C LEU A 107 -0.33 20.40 10.64
N MET A 108 -1.30 21.09 11.25
CA MET A 108 -2.41 21.72 10.54
C MET A 108 -2.01 22.83 9.57
N GLU A 109 -1.06 23.68 9.97
CA GLU A 109 -0.59 24.78 9.11
C GLU A 109 0.05 24.21 7.85
N ARG A 110 0.97 23.26 8.00
CA ARG A 110 1.64 22.59 6.89
C ARG A 110 0.66 21.79 6.03
N ALA A 111 -0.32 21.14 6.64
CA ALA A 111 -1.34 20.37 5.93
C ALA A 111 -2.15 21.23 4.97
N LYS A 112 -2.54 22.44 5.37
CA LYS A 112 -3.24 23.40 4.51
C LYS A 112 -2.39 23.86 3.33
N GLU A 113 -1.13 24.17 3.57
CA GLU A 113 -0.19 24.56 2.51
C GLU A 113 -0.04 23.46 1.45
N VAL A 114 0.17 22.22 1.89
CA VAL A 114 0.33 21.06 1.00
C VAL A 114 -0.97 20.72 0.30
N ASP A 115 -2.12 20.81 0.97
CA ASP A 115 -3.42 20.59 0.33
C ASP A 115 -3.66 21.60 -0.81
N HIS A 116 -3.34 22.88 -0.60
CA HIS A 116 -3.40 23.90 -1.63
C HIS A 116 -2.40 23.64 -2.77
N ALA A 117 -1.14 23.30 -2.45
CA ALA A 117 -0.12 22.97 -3.44
C ALA A 117 -0.50 21.77 -4.32
N LEU A 118 -1.18 20.78 -3.73
CA LEU A 118 -1.66 19.57 -4.41
C LEU A 118 -3.07 19.71 -5.01
N GLY A 119 -3.72 20.86 -4.87
CA GLY A 119 -5.08 21.15 -5.37
C GLY A 119 -6.16 20.26 -4.75
N LEU A 120 -6.04 19.92 -3.47
CA LEU A 120 -6.97 19.08 -2.71
C LEU A 120 -8.11 19.88 -2.06
N ASP A 121 -7.91 21.18 -1.90
CA ASP A 121 -8.87 22.18 -1.42
C ASP A 121 -9.95 22.53 -2.47
N VAL A 122 -9.66 22.30 -3.75
CA VAL A 122 -10.58 22.57 -4.84
C VAL A 122 -11.72 21.55 -4.84
N VAL A 123 -12.92 21.99 -4.44
CA VAL A 123 -14.12 21.15 -4.51
C VAL A 123 -14.35 20.78 -5.98
N PRO A 124 -14.33 19.49 -6.36
CA PRO A 124 -14.57 19.11 -7.73
C PRO A 124 -15.99 19.51 -8.11
N VAL A 125 -16.12 20.41 -9.09
CA VAL A 125 -17.39 20.75 -9.71
C VAL A 125 -17.98 19.45 -10.25
N LYS A 126 -19.06 18.96 -9.64
CA LYS A 126 -19.79 17.79 -10.13
C LYS A 126 -20.36 18.12 -11.51
N GLN A 127 -19.60 17.85 -12.58
CA GLN A 127 -20.17 17.75 -13.92
C GLN A 127 -21.01 16.47 -13.94
N GLY A 128 -22.29 16.62 -13.59
CA GLY A 128 -23.28 15.58 -13.66
C GLY A 128 -23.48 15.11 -15.10
N LYS A 129 -22.69 14.12 -15.52
CA LYS A 129 -23.08 13.21 -16.60
C LYS A 129 -23.13 11.81 -16.00
N LYS A 130 -24.31 11.44 -15.48
CA LYS A 130 -24.69 10.03 -15.31
C LYS A 130 -24.57 9.38 -16.68
N LYS A 131 -23.46 8.71 -16.95
CA LYS A 131 -23.37 7.76 -18.05
C LYS A 131 -24.10 6.52 -17.55
N GLN A 132 -25.38 6.40 -17.93
CA GLN A 132 -26.21 5.24 -17.61
C GLN A 132 -25.61 4.06 -18.39
N ASN A 133 -24.96 3.13 -17.70
CA ASN A 133 -24.50 1.88 -18.33
C ASN A 133 -25.75 1.04 -18.62
N SER A 134 -26.02 0.75 -19.89
CA SER A 134 -27.22 0.01 -20.33
C SER A 134 -27.24 -1.46 -19.90
N THR A 135 -26.21 -1.93 -19.17
CA THR A 135 -26.09 -3.30 -18.67
C THR A 135 -26.83 -3.53 -17.36
N ALA A 136 -27.29 -2.48 -16.66
CA ALA A 136 -28.07 -2.62 -15.42
C ALA A 136 -29.54 -2.99 -15.67
N ASP A 137 -30.12 -2.60 -16.81
CA ASP A 137 -31.53 -2.87 -17.14
C ASP A 137 -31.78 -4.31 -17.64
N ALA A 138 -30.72 -5.06 -17.98
CA ALA A 138 -30.84 -6.45 -18.44
C ALA A 138 -30.89 -7.49 -17.29
N ALA A 139 -30.58 -7.09 -16.05
CA ALA A 139 -30.61 -7.97 -14.88
C ALA A 139 -31.88 -7.81 -14.01
N GLY A 140 -32.78 -6.90 -14.38
CA GLY A 140 -34.08 -6.70 -13.74
C GLY A 140 -35.08 -7.78 -14.15
N GLY A 141 -34.93 -9.00 -13.60
CA GLY A 141 -35.91 -10.06 -13.77
C GLY A 141 -37.30 -9.61 -13.31
N GLN A 142 -38.30 -9.75 -14.17
CA GLN A 142 -39.71 -9.57 -13.81
C GLN A 142 -40.10 -10.55 -12.69
N PRO A 143 -40.88 -10.11 -11.68
CA PRO A 143 -41.34 -11.01 -10.65
C PRO A 143 -42.49 -11.86 -11.21
N ASP A 144 -42.18 -13.04 -11.75
CA ASP A 144 -43.19 -14.07 -11.98
C ASP A 144 -43.46 -14.82 -10.67
N SER A 145 -44.69 -14.69 -10.22
CA SER A 145 -45.23 -15.33 -9.05
C SER A 145 -45.37 -16.84 -9.28
N GLY A 146 -44.47 -17.62 -8.70
CA GLY A 146 -44.78 -18.97 -8.27
C GLY A 146 -43.86 -20.07 -8.77
N ARG A 147 -42.90 -20.47 -7.94
CA ARG A 147 -42.66 -21.89 -7.64
C ARG A 147 -41.78 -22.03 -6.39
N LYS A 148 -42.35 -22.61 -5.33
CA LYS A 148 -41.59 -23.14 -4.20
C LYS A 148 -40.89 -24.40 -4.70
N ASP A 149 -39.57 -24.42 -4.75
CA ASP A 149 -38.83 -25.68 -4.68
C ASP A 149 -37.47 -25.56 -4.00
N LYS A 150 -37.19 -26.60 -3.21
CA LYS A 150 -36.23 -26.69 -2.11
C LYS A 150 -34.78 -26.59 -2.60
N ARG A 151 -33.99 -25.66 -2.05
CA ARG A 151 -32.54 -25.61 -2.27
C ARG A 151 -31.84 -26.68 -1.43
N LYS A 152 -31.02 -27.53 -2.07
CA LYS A 152 -30.17 -28.54 -1.43
C LYS A 152 -29.00 -27.88 -0.66
N PRO A 153 -28.53 -28.49 0.46
CA PRO A 153 -27.54 -27.89 1.35
C PRO A 153 -26.10 -27.85 0.79
N LEU A 154 -25.30 -26.98 1.40
CA LEU A 154 -24.02 -26.42 0.94
C LEU A 154 -22.84 -27.42 0.82
N SER A 155 -23.00 -28.69 1.21
CA SER A 155 -21.89 -29.64 1.36
C SER A 155 -21.52 -30.45 0.12
N THR A 156 -22.17 -30.20 -1.03
CA THR A 156 -21.93 -30.98 -2.28
C THR A 156 -21.37 -30.15 -3.43
N ARG A 157 -20.74 -29.00 -3.14
CA ARG A 157 -20.14 -28.15 -4.18
C ARG A 157 -18.62 -28.24 -4.12
N GLY A 158 -18.08 -29.37 -4.57
CA GLY A 158 -16.65 -29.63 -4.69
C GLY A 158 -16.33 -30.31 -6.02
N VAL A 159 -15.56 -29.58 -6.85
CA VAL A 159 -14.62 -29.99 -7.91
C VAL A 159 -15.08 -31.05 -8.92
N GLU A 160 -15.50 -30.61 -10.12
CA GLU A 160 -15.27 -31.39 -11.35
C GLU A 160 -15.01 -30.48 -12.56
N ASN A 161 -13.97 -30.87 -13.30
CA ASN A 161 -13.66 -30.65 -14.71
C ASN A 161 -12.85 -29.42 -15.18
N SER A 162 -11.57 -29.74 -15.30
CA SER A 162 -10.52 -29.23 -16.17
C SER A 162 -10.82 -29.24 -17.68
N LYS A 163 -10.09 -28.32 -18.37
CA LYS A 163 -9.55 -28.31 -19.76
C LYS A 163 -10.38 -27.61 -20.87
N PRO A 164 -9.74 -27.10 -21.94
CA PRO A 164 -8.30 -26.86 -22.19
C PRO A 164 -7.94 -25.40 -22.56
N ALA A 165 -6.64 -25.12 -22.51
CA ALA A 165 -6.01 -23.88 -22.97
C ALA A 165 -6.19 -23.66 -24.47
N VAL A 166 -6.53 -22.43 -24.86
CA VAL A 166 -6.50 -21.95 -26.24
C VAL A 166 -5.12 -21.35 -26.50
N GLU A 167 -4.40 -21.92 -27.46
CA GLU A 167 -3.14 -21.40 -27.97
C GLU A 167 -3.34 -20.03 -28.63
N THR A 168 -2.52 -19.05 -28.27
CA THR A 168 -2.34 -17.81 -29.04
C THR A 168 -0.94 -17.77 -29.64
N PRO A 169 -0.77 -17.31 -30.89
CA PRO A 169 0.49 -17.44 -31.64
C PRO A 169 1.62 -16.60 -31.05
N LYS A 170 2.84 -17.16 -31.13
CA LYS A 170 4.10 -16.49 -30.80
C LYS A 170 4.40 -15.39 -31.83
N THR A 171 4.29 -14.12 -31.43
CA THR A 171 4.96 -13.02 -32.11
C THR A 171 6.28 -12.75 -31.41
N VAL A 172 7.36 -13.06 -32.13
CA VAL A 172 8.74 -12.77 -31.74
C VAL A 172 8.95 -11.29 -32.00
N ALA A 173 9.16 -10.49 -30.94
CA ALA A 173 9.63 -9.12 -31.07
C ALA A 173 11.11 -9.12 -30.71
N ASP A 174 11.96 -8.97 -31.73
CA ASP A 174 13.38 -8.67 -31.57
C ASP A 174 13.54 -7.35 -30.81
N ILE A 175 14.17 -7.41 -29.64
CA ILE A 175 14.61 -6.24 -28.90
C ILE A 175 16.14 -6.23 -28.99
N PRO A 176 16.76 -5.21 -29.61
CA PRO A 176 18.22 -5.08 -29.60
C PRO A 176 18.72 -4.85 -28.17
N THR A 177 19.57 -5.74 -27.68
CA THR A 177 20.37 -5.53 -26.47
C THR A 177 21.47 -4.53 -26.78
N GLU A 178 21.22 -3.25 -26.50
CA GLU A 178 22.27 -2.26 -26.39
C GLU A 178 22.66 -2.14 -24.91
N ALA A 179 23.91 -2.45 -24.60
CA ALA A 179 24.46 -2.39 -23.25
C ALA A 179 24.54 -0.92 -22.82
N MET A 180 23.80 -0.54 -21.78
CA MET A 180 23.99 0.74 -21.12
C MET A 180 25.27 0.67 -20.27
N ASP A 181 26.29 1.43 -20.69
CA ASP A 181 27.56 1.56 -19.99
C ASP A 181 27.34 2.35 -18.69
N ILE A 182 27.51 1.67 -17.55
CA ILE A 182 27.39 2.29 -16.23
C ILE A 182 28.73 2.96 -15.92
N PRO A 183 28.81 4.29 -15.76
CA PRO A 183 30.06 4.94 -15.40
C PRO A 183 30.48 4.50 -13.99
N LYS A 184 31.69 3.93 -13.89
CA LYS A 184 32.32 3.58 -12.61
C LYS A 184 32.54 4.83 -11.75
N PRO A 185 32.27 4.77 -10.44
CA PRO A 185 32.60 5.88 -9.54
C PRO A 185 34.12 6.04 -9.42
N ALA A 186 34.59 7.27 -9.58
CA ALA A 186 35.98 7.66 -9.42
C ALA A 186 36.39 7.52 -7.94
N LEU A 187 37.32 6.60 -7.69
CA LEU A 187 37.94 6.38 -6.39
C LEU A 187 39.42 6.72 -6.55
N GLU A 188 39.77 8.02 -6.47
CA GLU A 188 41.13 8.45 -6.09
C GLU A 188 41.17 9.96 -5.79
N SER A 189 41.51 10.28 -4.53
CA SER A 189 42.45 11.34 -4.12
C SER A 189 42.02 11.99 -2.81
N ALA A 190 42.42 11.36 -1.70
CA ALA A 190 42.59 12.03 -0.42
C ALA A 190 43.82 11.43 0.26
N LEU A 191 44.98 11.66 -0.35
CA LEU A 191 46.27 11.58 0.31
C LEU A 191 47.13 12.74 -0.20
N ALA A 192 46.98 13.92 0.43
CA ALA A 192 48.00 14.96 0.58
C ALA A 192 47.34 16.29 1.01
N ALA A 193 47.42 16.60 2.31
CA ALA A 193 47.72 17.92 2.89
C ALA A 193 47.46 17.86 4.40
#